data_AF-A0A5J5EG76-F1
#
_entry.id   AF-A0A5J5EG76-F1
#
_cell.length_a   1.000
_cell.length_b   1.000
_cell.length_c   1.000
_cell.angle_alpha   90.00
_cell.angle_beta   90.00
_cell.angle_gamma   90.00
#
_symmetry.space_group_name_H-M   'P 1'
#
loop_
_entity.id
_entity.type
_entity.pdbx_description
1 polymer ?
#
loop_
_entity_poly.entity_id
_entity_poly.type
_entity_poly.pdbx_seq_one_letter_code
_entity_poly.pdbx_strand_id
1 'polypeptide(L)'
;MDEDPLPSIHYSQQRVPFADYRAASLALSWPSGTHAFTTGIRDRDGDRCVICNHGVPGTVDNSHIVPRSDPQSWKQLKDQGWIAAITKSVVHEPRNGIRLCKNCHYGFDKYRFCIRFIPQREQYVFVNWARYPEYRLFHGLALRLDPNHRLAPFMALFLWHEDLVRATHSSLKPLPVPLVKTGFFQPDNLVLQDANTAGDSQEGGEE
;
A
#
# COMPACT_ATOMS: atom_id res chain seq x y z
N MET A 1 -18.41 35.82 -3.16
CA MET A 1 -17.48 34.85 -2.55
C MET A 1 -16.83 34.16 -3.72
N ASP A 2 -15.72 34.73 -4.17
CA ASP A 2 -14.92 34.21 -5.28
C ASP A 2 -14.11 33.04 -4.73
N GLU A 3 -14.48 31.82 -5.12
CA GLU A 3 -13.66 30.64 -4.85
C GLU A 3 -12.47 30.67 -5.81
N ASP A 4 -11.27 30.85 -5.27
CA ASP A 4 -10.03 30.71 -6.02
C ASP A 4 -9.96 29.31 -6.65
N PRO A 5 -9.71 29.20 -7.97
CA PRO A 5 -9.55 27.91 -8.60
C PRO A 5 -8.31 27.20 -8.06
N LEU A 6 -8.48 25.96 -7.60
CA LEU A 6 -7.37 25.11 -7.16
C LEU A 6 -6.27 25.04 -8.25
N PRO A 7 -4.99 25.12 -7.87
CA PRO A 7 -3.90 25.15 -8.84
C PRO A 7 -3.89 23.88 -9.68
N SER A 8 -3.82 24.07 -11.00
CA SER A 8 -3.69 23.01 -11.99
C SER A 8 -2.36 22.28 -11.81
N ILE A 9 -2.42 21.06 -11.26
CA ILE A 9 -1.27 20.17 -11.16
C ILE A 9 -0.96 19.65 -12.57
N HIS A 10 -0.03 20.31 -13.26
CA HIS A 10 0.57 19.80 -14.49
C HIS A 10 1.45 18.59 -14.14
N TYR A 11 0.91 17.38 -14.36
CA TYR A 11 1.75 16.19 -14.47
C TYR A 11 2.53 16.31 -15.79
N SER A 12 3.80 16.69 -15.70
CA SER A 12 4.71 16.66 -16.84
C SER A 12 4.74 15.24 -17.42
N GLN A 13 4.44 15.11 -18.71
CA GLN A 13 4.52 13.85 -19.47
C GLN A 13 5.97 13.45 -19.81
N GLN A 14 6.97 14.07 -19.19
CA GLN A 14 8.37 13.70 -19.41
C GLN A 14 8.70 12.42 -18.63
N ARG A 15 9.01 11.39 -19.43
CA ARG A 15 9.46 10.05 -19.06
C ARG A 15 10.52 10.09 -17.95
N VAL A 16 10.38 9.15 -17.01
CA VAL A 16 11.23 8.76 -15.86
C VAL A 16 11.44 9.76 -14.71
N PRO A 17 10.53 9.79 -13.70
CA PRO A 17 10.75 10.54 -12.45
C PRO A 17 11.45 9.74 -11.32
N PHE A 18 11.66 8.43 -11.47
CA PHE A 18 12.02 7.57 -10.33
C PHE A 18 13.45 7.04 -10.31
N ALA A 19 14.26 7.33 -11.33
CA ALA A 19 15.67 6.94 -11.35
C ALA A 19 16.50 7.65 -10.24
N ASP A 20 16.03 8.82 -9.78
CA ASP A 20 16.77 9.68 -8.85
C ASP A 20 16.42 9.49 -7.36
N TYR A 21 15.49 8.59 -7.02
CA TYR A 21 15.32 8.22 -5.61
C TYR A 21 16.50 7.34 -5.18
N ARG A 22 17.37 7.90 -4.32
CA ARG A 22 18.61 7.32 -3.77
C ARG A 22 18.51 5.85 -3.33
N ALA A 23 17.31 5.36 -3.00
CA ALA A 23 17.05 3.97 -2.62
C ALA A 23 17.09 2.97 -3.80
N ALA A 24 16.95 3.42 -5.05
CA ALA A 24 16.87 2.54 -6.22
C ALA A 24 18.23 1.95 -6.64
N SER A 25 19.36 2.57 -6.26
CA SER A 25 20.65 2.32 -6.94
C SER A 25 21.68 1.46 -6.19
N LEU A 26 21.40 0.95 -4.98
CA LEU A 26 22.35 0.06 -4.30
C LEU A 26 21.98 -1.41 -4.54
N ALA A 27 22.79 -2.06 -5.36
CA ALA A 27 22.85 -3.49 -5.55
C ALA A 27 23.21 -4.18 -4.23
N LEU A 28 22.22 -4.53 -3.41
CA LEU A 28 22.47 -5.32 -2.21
C LEU A 28 22.77 -6.77 -2.63
N SER A 29 24.04 -7.18 -2.51
CA SER A 29 24.52 -8.55 -2.72
C SER A 29 24.03 -9.45 -1.57
N TRP A 30 22.73 -9.75 -1.55
CA TRP A 30 22.10 -10.61 -0.55
C TRP A 30 21.77 -11.98 -1.13
N PRO A 31 21.70 -13.04 -0.31
CA PRO A 31 21.36 -14.40 -0.74
C PRO A 31 20.12 -14.43 -1.66
N SER A 32 20.19 -15.19 -2.75
CA SER A 32 19.16 -15.23 -3.80
C SER A 32 18.18 -16.39 -3.62
N GLY A 33 17.55 -16.50 -2.44
CA GLY A 33 16.59 -17.57 -2.14
C GLY A 33 15.27 -17.07 -1.57
N THR A 34 14.24 -17.92 -1.60
CA THR A 34 12.91 -17.65 -1.00
C THR A 34 13.01 -17.29 0.49
N HIS A 35 13.99 -17.86 1.21
CA HIS A 35 14.27 -17.48 2.59
C HIS A 35 14.69 -16.00 2.71
N ALA A 36 15.47 -15.49 1.76
CA ALA A 36 15.89 -14.08 1.76
C ALA A 36 14.73 -13.13 1.42
N PHE A 37 13.81 -13.55 0.55
CA PHE A 37 12.56 -12.83 0.29
C PHE A 37 11.72 -12.69 1.56
N THR A 38 11.40 -13.81 2.21
CA THR A 38 10.56 -13.82 3.40
C THR A 38 11.20 -13.08 4.56
N THR A 39 12.48 -13.33 4.83
CA THR A 39 13.21 -12.66 5.91
C THR A 39 13.32 -11.15 5.64
N GLY A 40 13.67 -10.74 4.42
CA GLY A 40 13.79 -9.31 4.10
C GLY A 40 12.48 -8.53 4.26
N ILE A 41 11.34 -9.15 3.91
CA ILE A 41 10.03 -8.54 4.13
C ILE A 41 9.66 -8.54 5.62
N ARG A 42 9.88 -9.65 6.33
CA ARG A 42 9.60 -9.72 7.77
C ARG A 42 10.45 -8.75 8.58
N ASP A 43 11.70 -8.54 8.22
CA ASP A 43 12.58 -7.59 8.93
C ASP A 43 12.11 -6.15 8.69
N ARG A 44 11.64 -5.83 7.48
CA ARG A 44 11.11 -4.49 7.13
C ARG A 44 9.73 -4.23 7.73
N ASP A 45 8.82 -5.19 7.59
CA ASP A 45 7.41 -5.03 7.89
C ASP A 45 7.02 -5.66 9.24
N GLY A 46 7.88 -6.39 9.93
CA GLY A 46 7.51 -7.12 11.16
C GLY A 46 6.41 -8.18 10.94
N ASP A 47 5.65 -8.45 12.01
CA ASP A 47 4.57 -9.45 12.05
C ASP A 47 3.16 -8.86 11.92
N ARG A 48 3.02 -7.74 11.19
CA ARG A 48 1.74 -7.03 11.04
C ARG A 48 1.44 -6.69 9.59
N CYS A 49 0.15 -6.62 9.26
CA CYS A 49 -0.33 -6.06 8.00
C CYS A 49 0.10 -4.60 7.88
N VAL A 50 0.68 -4.21 6.74
CA VAL A 50 1.13 -2.83 6.52
C VAL A 50 -0.02 -1.84 6.33
N ILE A 51 -1.25 -2.35 6.10
CA ILE A 51 -2.46 -1.55 5.86
C ILE A 51 -3.28 -1.35 7.15
N CYS A 52 -3.72 -2.44 7.77
CA CYS A 52 -4.64 -2.39 8.91
C CYS A 52 -3.98 -2.72 10.25
N ASN A 53 -2.66 -2.93 10.28
CA ASN A 53 -1.88 -3.27 11.47
C ASN A 53 -2.29 -4.58 12.20
N HIS A 54 -3.22 -5.35 11.64
CA HIS A 54 -3.59 -6.67 12.13
C HIS A 54 -2.34 -7.59 12.15
N GLY A 55 -2.10 -8.29 13.26
CA GLY A 55 -0.83 -8.96 13.52
C GLY A 55 -0.94 -10.23 14.34
N VAL A 56 -2.03 -10.99 14.20
CA VAL A 56 -2.12 -12.30 14.86
C VAL A 56 -1.15 -13.26 14.17
N PRO A 57 -0.28 -13.98 14.90
CA PRO A 57 0.64 -14.95 14.30
C PRO A 57 -0.09 -15.92 13.34
N GLY A 58 0.47 -16.14 12.15
CA GLY A 58 -0.12 -17.01 11.13
C GLY A 58 -1.30 -16.42 10.34
N THR A 59 -1.66 -15.15 10.56
CA THR A 59 -2.75 -14.46 9.82
C THR A 59 -2.27 -13.43 8.80
N VAL A 60 -0.95 -13.22 8.73
CA VAL A 60 -0.28 -12.29 7.82
C VAL A 60 0.69 -13.01 6.92
N ASP A 61 0.58 -12.75 5.61
CA ASP A 61 1.37 -13.39 4.56
C ASP A 61 2.17 -12.35 3.76
N ASN A 62 3.19 -12.83 3.06
CA ASN A 62 3.92 -12.03 2.09
C ASN A 62 3.16 -12.00 0.76
N SER A 63 2.60 -10.85 0.42
CA SER A 63 2.02 -10.56 -0.89
C SER A 63 3.11 -10.08 -1.84
N HIS A 64 3.06 -10.52 -3.10
CA HIS A 64 3.92 -9.98 -4.15
C HIS A 64 3.18 -8.85 -4.84
N ILE A 65 3.85 -7.72 -5.10
CA ILE A 65 3.27 -6.58 -5.82
C ILE A 65 3.08 -6.96 -7.29
N VAL A 66 4.14 -7.43 -7.94
CA VAL A 66 4.04 -8.13 -9.23
C VAL A 66 3.89 -9.63 -8.94
N PRO A 67 2.78 -10.27 -9.33
CA PRO A 67 2.50 -11.66 -8.99
C PRO A 67 3.60 -12.62 -9.46
N ARG A 68 3.84 -13.67 -8.66
CA ARG A 68 4.78 -14.76 -9.00
C ARG A 68 4.42 -15.46 -10.32
N SER A 69 3.14 -15.45 -10.67
CA SER A 69 2.61 -16.01 -11.92
C SER A 69 2.84 -15.11 -13.13
N ASP A 70 3.38 -13.90 -12.97
CA ASP A 70 3.61 -12.94 -14.05
C ASP A 70 5.10 -12.52 -14.15
N PRO A 71 5.99 -13.44 -14.55
CA PRO A 71 7.40 -13.12 -14.77
C PRO A 71 7.62 -12.20 -15.98
N GLN A 72 6.64 -12.10 -16.89
CA GLN A 72 6.75 -11.27 -18.09
C GLN A 72 6.63 -9.79 -17.76
N SER A 73 5.65 -9.39 -16.94
CA SER A 73 5.56 -8.02 -16.45
C SER A 73 6.81 -7.61 -15.67
N TRP A 74 7.36 -8.50 -14.83
CA TRP A 74 8.63 -8.24 -14.14
C TRP A 74 9.79 -7.98 -15.10
N LYS A 75 9.91 -8.80 -16.17
CA LYS A 75 10.93 -8.61 -17.21
C LYS A 75 10.74 -7.28 -17.94
N GLN A 76 9.51 -6.95 -18.33
CA GLN A 76 9.20 -5.68 -19.01
C GLN A 76 9.58 -4.47 -18.16
N LEU A 77 9.29 -4.50 -16.86
CA LEU A 77 9.67 -3.43 -15.93
C LEU A 77 11.20 -3.25 -15.84
N LYS A 78 11.98 -4.34 -15.93
CA LYS A 78 13.45 -4.26 -16.04
C LYS A 78 13.89 -3.67 -17.37
N ASP A 79 13.36 -4.18 -18.48
CA ASP A 79 13.74 -3.79 -19.84
C ASP A 79 13.46 -2.29 -20.08
N GLN A 80 12.38 -1.79 -19.49
CA GLN A 80 11.99 -0.37 -19.56
C GLN A 80 12.71 0.51 -18.53
N GLY A 81 13.57 -0.05 -17.67
CA GLY A 81 14.32 0.71 -16.67
C GLY A 81 13.51 1.20 -15.47
N TRP A 82 12.29 0.70 -15.26
CA TRP A 82 11.47 1.05 -14.09
C TRP A 82 12.00 0.41 -12.80
N ILE A 83 12.66 -0.74 -12.93
CA ILE A 83 13.43 -1.39 -11.87
C ILE A 83 14.81 -1.76 -12.42
N ALA A 84 15.84 -1.76 -11.57
CA ALA A 84 17.21 -2.02 -12.03
C ALA A 84 17.35 -3.43 -12.62
N ALA A 85 18.11 -3.58 -13.71
CA ALA A 85 18.29 -4.87 -14.39
C ALA A 85 18.87 -5.97 -13.47
N ILE A 86 19.79 -5.57 -12.58
CA ILE A 86 20.48 -6.40 -11.58
C ILE A 86 19.57 -6.90 -10.44
N THR A 87 18.32 -6.47 -10.37
CA THR A 87 17.38 -6.94 -9.34
C THR A 87 17.17 -8.44 -9.44
N LYS A 88 16.75 -9.06 -8.33
CA LYS A 88 16.52 -10.51 -8.31
C LYS A 88 15.33 -10.90 -9.20
N SER A 89 15.04 -12.20 -9.27
CA SER A 89 13.81 -12.67 -9.92
C SER A 89 12.57 -12.18 -9.16
N VAL A 90 11.42 -12.18 -9.84
CA VAL A 90 10.13 -11.75 -9.28
C VAL A 90 9.79 -12.41 -7.93
N VAL A 91 10.23 -13.67 -7.73
CA VAL A 91 9.96 -14.48 -6.53
C VAL A 91 10.94 -14.20 -5.39
N HIS A 92 12.12 -13.66 -5.68
CA HIS A 92 13.23 -13.59 -4.71
C HIS A 92 13.62 -12.16 -4.33
N GLU A 93 12.96 -11.15 -4.89
CA GLU A 93 13.22 -9.74 -4.61
C GLU A 93 12.33 -9.24 -3.46
N PRO A 94 12.84 -8.99 -2.24
CA PRO A 94 12.02 -8.51 -1.12
C PRO A 94 11.32 -7.18 -1.42
N ARG A 95 11.90 -6.36 -2.31
CA ARG A 95 11.32 -5.09 -2.77
C ARG A 95 10.10 -5.29 -3.69
N ASN A 96 9.81 -6.52 -4.12
CA ASN A 96 8.58 -6.91 -4.81
C ASN A 96 7.49 -7.44 -3.86
N GLY A 97 7.66 -7.36 -2.54
CA GLY A 97 6.62 -7.86 -1.63
C GLY A 97 6.35 -6.96 -0.45
N ILE A 98 5.20 -7.20 0.17
CA ILE A 98 4.69 -6.51 1.37
C ILE A 98 3.92 -7.49 2.27
N ARG A 99 3.84 -7.20 3.56
CA ARG A 99 3.07 -8.00 4.52
C ARG A 99 1.62 -7.55 4.62
N LEU A 100 0.70 -8.47 4.32
CA LEU A 100 -0.75 -8.22 4.37
C LEU A 100 -1.47 -9.32 5.16
N CYS A 101 -2.53 -8.96 5.88
CA CYS A 101 -3.47 -9.96 6.39
C CYS A 101 -4.31 -10.52 5.23
N LYS A 102 -4.95 -11.69 5.42
CA LYS A 102 -5.75 -12.36 4.38
C LYS A 102 -6.76 -11.45 3.67
N ASN A 103 -7.46 -10.60 4.42
CA ASN A 103 -8.47 -9.68 3.87
C ASN A 103 -7.82 -8.60 2.98
N CYS A 104 -6.77 -7.94 3.48
CA CYS A 104 -6.05 -6.93 2.72
C CYS A 104 -5.34 -7.54 1.50
N HIS A 105 -4.78 -8.74 1.62
CA HIS A 105 -4.13 -9.47 0.54
C HIS A 105 -5.13 -9.77 -0.58
N TYR A 106 -6.30 -10.32 -0.25
CA TYR A 106 -7.36 -10.56 -1.23
C TYR A 106 -7.82 -9.29 -1.93
N GLY A 107 -8.01 -8.19 -1.18
CA GLY A 107 -8.40 -6.91 -1.77
C GLY A 107 -7.34 -6.33 -2.71
N PHE A 108 -6.06 -6.52 -2.38
CA PHE A 108 -4.93 -6.09 -3.20
C PHE A 108 -4.84 -6.88 -4.52
N ASP A 109 -4.94 -8.20 -4.45
CA ASP A 109 -4.88 -9.11 -5.62
C ASP A 109 -6.11 -8.95 -6.54
N LYS A 110 -7.26 -8.53 -5.99
CA LYS A 110 -8.48 -8.26 -6.75
C LYS A 110 -8.61 -6.81 -7.19
N TYR A 111 -7.52 -6.03 -7.12
CA TYR A 111 -7.47 -4.65 -7.58
C TYR A 111 -8.57 -3.76 -6.99
N ARG A 112 -8.99 -4.01 -5.73
CA ARG A 112 -10.06 -3.21 -5.08
C ARG A 112 -9.55 -1.84 -4.60
N PHE A 113 -8.26 -1.73 -4.36
CA PHE A 113 -7.55 -0.52 -3.96
C PHE A 113 -6.15 -0.55 -4.56
N CYS A 114 -5.48 0.60 -4.58
CA CYS A 114 -4.04 0.68 -4.85
C CYS A 114 -3.30 1.31 -3.68
N ILE A 115 -1.97 1.17 -3.71
CA ILE A 115 -1.05 1.88 -2.82
C ILE A 115 -0.35 2.93 -3.66
N ARG A 116 -0.25 4.17 -3.17
CA ARG A 116 0.43 5.25 -3.88
C ARG A 116 1.55 5.81 -3.04
N PHE A 117 2.70 6.11 -3.63
CA PHE A 117 3.72 6.92 -2.95
C PHE A 117 3.44 8.41 -3.19
N ILE A 118 3.46 9.21 -2.11
CA ILE A 118 3.28 10.66 -2.15
C ILE A 118 4.63 11.32 -1.82
N PRO A 119 5.38 11.83 -2.82
CA PRO A 119 6.69 12.44 -2.62
C PRO A 119 6.70 13.56 -1.58
N GLN A 120 5.70 14.44 -1.59
CA GLN A 120 5.61 15.60 -0.69
C GLN A 120 5.51 15.21 0.79
N ARG A 121 5.10 13.97 1.07
CA ARG A 121 4.97 13.43 2.44
C ARG A 121 6.05 12.41 2.78
N GLU A 122 6.78 11.93 1.77
CA GLU A 122 7.62 10.73 1.86
C GLU A 122 6.85 9.56 2.50
N GLN A 123 5.67 9.25 1.97
CA GLN A 123 4.79 8.22 2.51
C GLN A 123 4.10 7.41 1.43
N TYR A 124 3.91 6.12 1.69
CA TYR A 124 2.94 5.30 0.98
C TYR A 124 1.56 5.51 1.60
N VAL A 125 0.54 5.69 0.76
CA VAL A 125 -0.84 5.91 1.18
C VAL A 125 -1.76 4.88 0.55
N PHE A 126 -2.79 4.49 1.29
CA PHE A 126 -3.84 3.61 0.80
C PHE A 126 -4.85 4.41 -0.03
N VAL A 127 -5.22 3.92 -1.21
CA VAL A 127 -6.20 4.56 -2.09
C VAL A 127 -7.34 3.59 -2.38
N ASN A 128 -8.47 3.78 -1.70
CA ASN A 128 -9.74 3.10 -2.01
C ASN A 128 -10.27 3.49 -3.39
N TRP A 129 -9.74 2.90 -4.46
CA TRP A 129 -10.10 3.23 -5.84
C TRP A 129 -11.52 2.79 -6.17
N ALA A 130 -11.88 1.54 -5.85
CA ALA A 130 -13.16 0.96 -6.21
C ALA A 130 -14.31 1.33 -5.25
N ARG A 131 -14.06 2.24 -4.29
CA ARG A 131 -15.05 2.82 -3.37
C ARG A 131 -15.80 1.79 -2.52
N TYR A 132 -15.16 0.67 -2.21
CA TYR A 132 -15.70 -0.34 -1.31
C TYR A 132 -15.88 0.24 0.11
N PRO A 133 -17.07 0.11 0.74
CA PRO A 133 -17.34 0.67 2.06
C PRO A 133 -16.35 0.23 3.13
N GLU A 134 -15.94 -1.04 3.11
CA GLU A 134 -14.99 -1.62 4.07
C GLU A 134 -13.59 -0.99 4.01
N TYR A 135 -13.25 -0.31 2.92
CA TYR A 135 -11.97 0.36 2.74
C TYR A 135 -12.03 1.88 2.92
N ARG A 136 -13.21 2.44 3.24
CA ARG A 136 -13.39 3.89 3.41
C ARG A 136 -12.48 4.43 4.52
N LEU A 137 -12.38 3.71 5.63
CA LEU A 137 -11.58 4.11 6.80
C LEU A 137 -10.08 4.18 6.51
N PHE A 138 -9.59 3.44 5.50
CA PHE A 138 -8.18 3.43 5.14
C PHE A 138 -7.82 4.46 4.07
N HIS A 139 -8.81 5.01 3.35
CA HIS A 139 -8.54 5.92 2.23
C HIS A 139 -7.75 7.16 2.68
N GLY A 140 -6.60 7.39 2.03
CA GLY A 140 -5.71 8.51 2.32
C GLY A 140 -4.85 8.34 3.57
N LEU A 141 -4.94 7.21 4.29
CA LEU A 141 -4.06 6.93 5.42
C LEU A 141 -2.67 6.50 4.96
N ALA A 142 -1.66 6.96 5.69
CA ALA A 142 -0.29 6.50 5.53
C ALA A 142 -0.16 5.04 5.98
N LEU A 143 0.55 4.26 5.18
CA LEU A 143 0.85 2.86 5.46
C LEU A 143 2.05 2.71 6.38
N ARG A 144 2.16 1.56 7.04
CA ARG A 144 3.35 1.18 7.82
C ARG A 144 4.46 0.63 6.92
N LEU A 145 4.86 1.44 5.94
CA LEU A 145 5.96 1.21 5.03
C LEU A 145 6.88 2.43 5.08
N ASP A 146 8.14 2.22 5.43
CA ASP A 146 9.16 3.26 5.42
C ASP A 146 9.81 3.35 4.02
N PRO A 147 9.64 4.45 3.27
CA PRO A 147 10.27 4.61 1.95
C PRO A 147 11.79 4.78 2.02
N ASN A 148 12.34 5.11 3.19
CA ASN A 148 13.77 5.24 3.40
C ASN A 148 14.44 3.91 3.80
N HIS A 149 13.65 2.86 4.04
CA HIS A 149 14.18 1.55 4.34
C HIS A 149 14.97 0.99 3.15
N ARG A 150 16.14 0.36 3.40
CA ARG A 150 17.01 -0.19 2.33
C ARG A 150 16.33 -1.25 1.44
N LEU A 151 15.28 -1.89 1.97
CA LEU A 151 14.43 -2.85 1.26
C LEU A 151 13.02 -2.31 0.97
N ALA A 152 12.81 -0.98 1.00
CA ALA A 152 11.53 -0.38 0.65
C ALA A 152 11.04 -0.90 -0.70
N PRO A 153 9.74 -1.20 -0.86
CA PRO A 153 9.23 -1.63 -2.15
C PRO A 153 9.50 -0.59 -3.23
N PHE A 154 9.83 -1.06 -4.43
CA PHE A 154 10.04 -0.16 -5.56
C PHE A 154 8.74 0.61 -5.85
N MET A 155 8.83 1.95 -5.84
CA MET A 155 7.68 2.83 -6.12
C MET A 155 7.05 2.52 -7.48
N ALA A 156 7.88 2.18 -8.48
CA ALA A 156 7.44 1.74 -9.80
C ALA A 156 6.46 0.56 -9.79
N LEU A 157 6.59 -0.38 -8.85
CA LEU A 157 5.69 -1.54 -8.79
C LEU A 157 4.29 -1.14 -8.32
N PHE A 158 4.19 -0.13 -7.45
CA PHE A 158 2.91 0.41 -7.03
C PHE A 158 2.24 1.24 -8.12
N LEU A 159 3.02 1.93 -8.96
CA LEU A 159 2.48 2.60 -10.16
C LEU A 159 1.92 1.58 -11.16
N TRP A 160 2.68 0.52 -11.43
CA TRP A 160 2.21 -0.59 -12.26
C TRP A 160 0.93 -1.22 -11.71
N HIS A 161 0.86 -1.49 -10.40
CA HIS A 161 -0.34 -2.02 -9.75
C HIS A 161 -1.52 -1.03 -9.83
N GLU A 162 -1.26 0.26 -9.64
CA GLU A 162 -2.26 1.31 -9.80
C GLU A 162 -2.83 1.34 -11.23
N ASP A 163 -1.99 1.19 -12.27
CA ASP A 163 -2.46 1.12 -13.66
C ASP A 163 -3.39 -0.08 -13.89
N LEU A 164 -3.11 -1.24 -13.26
CA LEU A 164 -4.01 -2.39 -13.31
C LEU A 164 -5.34 -2.14 -12.58
N VAL A 165 -5.30 -1.45 -11.44
CA VAL A 165 -6.51 -1.01 -10.72
C VAL A 165 -7.33 -0.05 -11.58
N ARG A 166 -6.68 0.91 -12.26
CA ARG A 166 -7.30 1.84 -13.20
C ARG A 166 -7.95 1.12 -14.37
N ALA A 167 -7.25 0.16 -14.97
CA ALA A 167 -7.77 -0.63 -16.08
C ALA A 167 -8.99 -1.48 -15.66
N THR A 168 -8.92 -2.07 -14.46
CA THR A 168 -10.01 -2.90 -13.90
C THR A 168 -11.26 -2.05 -13.60
N HIS A 169 -11.07 -0.81 -13.15
CA HIS A 169 -12.14 0.11 -12.74
C HIS A 169 -12.22 1.35 -13.64
N SER A 170 -12.14 1.16 -14.95
CA SER A 170 -12.00 2.25 -15.94
C SER A 170 -13.17 3.25 -15.95
N SER A 171 -14.35 2.84 -15.50
CA SER A 171 -15.54 3.70 -15.35
C SER A 171 -15.55 4.53 -14.06
N LEU A 172 -14.65 4.26 -13.12
CA LEU A 172 -14.58 4.95 -11.83
C LEU A 172 -13.47 6.00 -11.82
N LYS A 173 -13.79 7.16 -11.23
CA LYS A 173 -12.78 8.15 -10.88
C LYS A 173 -12.28 7.91 -9.46
N PRO A 174 -10.95 7.98 -9.22
CA PRO A 174 -10.41 7.81 -7.87
C PRO A 174 -10.93 8.89 -6.94
N LEU A 175 -11.07 8.53 -5.67
CA LEU A 175 -11.24 9.53 -4.63
C LEU A 175 -9.94 10.34 -4.50
N PRO A 176 -10.02 11.68 -4.36
CA PRO A 176 -8.84 12.51 -4.19
C PRO A 176 -8.16 12.12 -2.88
N VAL A 177 -6.88 11.77 -2.98
CA VAL A 177 -6.05 11.58 -1.80
C VAL A 177 -5.70 12.98 -1.28
N PRO A 178 -5.93 13.29 0.01
CA PRO A 178 -5.46 14.53 0.58
C PRO A 178 -3.96 14.73 0.27
N LEU A 179 -3.48 15.97 0.17
CA LEU A 179 -2.03 16.25 0.06
C LEU A 179 -1.41 16.63 1.41
N VAL A 180 -2.22 17.10 2.35
CA VAL A 180 -1.82 17.42 3.73
C VAL A 180 -1.82 16.17 4.61
N LYS A 181 -0.70 15.93 5.32
CA LYS A 181 -0.49 14.77 6.19
C LYS A 181 -1.71 14.50 7.07
N THR A 182 -2.49 13.51 6.68
CA THR A 182 -3.57 12.94 7.47
C THR A 182 -2.93 12.13 8.60
N GLY A 183 -3.52 12.15 9.79
CA GLY A 183 -2.92 11.58 11.00
C GLY A 183 -2.35 10.16 10.83
N PHE A 184 -1.43 9.79 11.72
CA PHE A 184 -0.85 8.44 11.72
C PHE A 184 -1.93 7.40 12.06
N PHE A 185 -1.75 6.18 11.54
CA PHE A 185 -2.53 5.04 12.00
C PHE A 185 -2.33 4.86 13.51
N GLN A 186 -3.37 5.14 14.31
CA GLN A 186 -3.44 4.71 15.70
C GLN A 186 -4.22 3.38 15.76
N PRO A 187 -3.65 2.32 16.35
CA PRO A 187 -4.32 1.03 16.50
C PRO A 187 -5.70 1.10 17.15
N ASP A 188 -5.93 2.10 17.99
CA ASP A 188 -7.12 2.23 18.84
C ASP A 188 -8.37 2.70 18.08
N ASN A 189 -8.23 3.16 16.83
CA ASN A 189 -9.35 3.61 16.00
C ASN A 189 -10.19 2.46 15.41
N LEU A 190 -9.83 1.20 15.70
CA LEU A 190 -10.57 0.00 15.33
C LEU A 190 -11.40 -0.59 16.48
N VAL A 191 -11.49 0.08 17.63
CA VAL A 191 -12.57 -0.21 18.57
C VAL A 191 -13.86 0.13 17.84
N LEU A 192 -14.48 -0.89 17.24
CA LEU A 192 -15.89 -0.88 16.93
C LEU A 192 -16.56 -0.32 18.18
N GLN A 193 -17.19 0.86 18.06
CA GLN A 193 -18.18 1.24 19.05
C GLN A 193 -19.21 0.12 18.97
N ASP A 194 -19.14 -0.80 19.92
CA ASP A 194 -20.19 -1.77 20.14
C ASP A 194 -21.45 -0.94 20.38
N ALA A 195 -22.26 -0.85 19.33
CA ALA A 195 -23.62 -0.38 19.41
C ALA A 195 -24.39 -1.45 20.19
N ASN A 196 -24.27 -1.41 21.51
CA ASN A 196 -25.13 -2.09 22.47
C ASN A 196 -25.07 -1.34 23.80
N THR A 197 -25.46 -0.06 23.77
CA THR A 197 -26.14 0.54 24.92
C THR A 197 -27.63 0.25 24.75
N ALA A 198 -28.01 -1.02 24.98
CA ALA A 198 -29.39 -1.43 25.05
C ALA A 198 -29.79 -1.52 26.53
N GLY A 199 -30.50 -0.48 26.98
CA GLY A 199 -31.55 -0.56 28.00
C GLY A 199 -31.13 -0.96 29.41
N ASP A 200 -30.63 0.00 30.19
CA ASP A 200 -30.81 -0.04 31.64
C ASP A 200 -32.07 0.77 31.97
N SER A 201 -33.23 0.10 31.97
CA SER A 201 -34.46 0.63 32.55
C SER A 201 -34.49 0.23 34.02
N GLN A 202 -33.86 1.04 34.87
CA GLN A 202 -34.22 1.10 36.28
C GLN A 202 -35.53 1.89 36.42
N GLU A 203 -36.65 1.19 36.58
CA GLU A 203 -37.77 1.73 37.35
C GLU A 203 -37.57 1.28 38.82
N GLY A 204 -37.17 2.23 39.68
CA GLY A 204 -37.60 2.22 41.08
C GLY A 204 -39.12 2.47 41.09
N GLY A 205 -39.92 1.92 41.99
CA GLY A 205 -39.70 1.77 43.42
C GLY A 205 -40.81 2.55 44.13
N GLU A 206 -41.67 1.82 44.85
CA GLU A 206 -42.47 2.22 46.01
C GLU A 206 -43.64 3.21 45.80
N GLU A 207 -44.89 2.70 45.85
CA GLU A 207 -45.74 2.70 47.07
C GLU A 207 -46.88 1.66 46.95
#